data_AF-A0A9D8XEP7-F1
#
_entry.id   AF-A0A9D8XEP7-F1
#
_cell.length_a   1.000
_cell.length_b   1.000
_cell.length_c   1.000
_cell.angle_alpha   90.00
_cell.angle_beta   90.00
_cell.angle_gamma   90.00
#
_symmetry.space_group_name_H-M   'P 1'
#
loop_
_entity.id
_entity.type
_entity.pdbx_description
1 polymer ?
#
loop_
_entity_poly.entity_id
_entity_poly.type
_entity_poly.pdbx_seq_one_letter_code
_entity_poly.pdbx_strand_id
1 'polypeptide(L)'
;MTVANPYIAQARLQSLKRYLPVSPNRPERDGYIPDGAFSPEMVEYNPYNRLSNNRAEAMRMMAEIESICECLPGTDCGSCGAPTCMAFAEDIVKGETNADECTVNMEAVFEFREEDPLELAQRMQKRWIVRKASQPMGHQGSGRIFRNSSESGWSASELVAQVGMAGTRVGGASIFERHTNYIVTTPECTPNDILRLARLVQEQVLEHTGVELALELEVW
;
A
#
# COMPACT_ATOMS: atom_id res chain seq x y z
N MET A 1 -8.37 -2.69 -1.04
CA MET A 1 -8.71 -4.00 -1.66
C MET A 1 -10.13 -4.38 -1.22
N THR A 2 -11.15 -4.11 -2.05
CA THR A 2 -12.57 -4.38 -1.73
C THR A 2 -12.92 -5.83 -2.09
N VAL A 3 -12.45 -6.78 -1.28
CA VAL A 3 -12.84 -8.19 -1.43
C VAL A 3 -14.22 -8.38 -0.81
N ALA A 4 -15.26 -8.50 -1.63
CA ALA A 4 -16.59 -8.85 -1.16
C ALA A 4 -16.62 -10.31 -0.71
N ASN A 5 -17.41 -10.60 0.32
CA ASN A 5 -17.62 -11.97 0.82
C ASN A 5 -18.05 -12.90 -0.34
N PRO A 6 -17.36 -14.04 -0.56
CA PRO A 6 -17.62 -14.95 -1.68
C PRO A 6 -19.07 -15.44 -1.76
N TYR A 7 -19.71 -15.70 -0.62
CA TYR A 7 -21.11 -16.14 -0.57
C TYR A 7 -22.08 -15.05 -1.03
N ILE A 8 -21.82 -13.80 -0.65
CA ILE A 8 -22.63 -12.65 -1.06
C ILE A 8 -22.44 -12.39 -2.55
N ALA A 9 -21.20 -12.48 -3.05
CA ALA A 9 -20.90 -12.35 -4.47
C ALA A 9 -21.60 -13.45 -5.29
N GLN A 10 -21.56 -14.71 -4.84
CA GLN A 10 -22.21 -15.84 -5.49
C GLN A 10 -23.75 -15.68 -5.51
N ALA A 11 -24.36 -15.26 -4.40
CA ALA A 11 -25.80 -15.03 -4.32
C ALA A 11 -26.25 -13.88 -5.24
N ARG A 12 -25.46 -12.80 -5.33
CA ARG A 12 -25.68 -11.69 -6.27
C ARG A 12 -25.55 -12.16 -7.71
N LEU A 13 -24.52 -12.93 -8.04
CA LEU A 13 -24.33 -13.50 -9.37
C LEU A 13 -25.48 -14.44 -9.76
N GLN A 14 -25.94 -15.30 -8.86
CA GLN A 14 -27.10 -16.17 -9.11
C GLN A 14 -28.39 -15.37 -9.32
N SER A 15 -28.59 -14.29 -8.55
CA SER A 15 -29.75 -13.41 -8.71
C SER A 15 -29.70 -12.66 -10.04
N LEU A 16 -28.54 -12.12 -10.42
CA LEU A 16 -28.32 -11.48 -11.72
C LEU A 16 -28.53 -12.47 -12.88
N LYS A 17 -28.01 -13.69 -12.76
CA LYS A 17 -28.15 -14.75 -13.78
C LYS A 17 -29.61 -15.16 -14.01
N ARG A 18 -30.48 -14.93 -13.03
CA ARG A 18 -31.93 -15.18 -13.14
C ARG A 18 -32.65 -14.19 -14.07
N TYR A 19 -32.11 -12.98 -14.22
CA TYR A 19 -32.70 -11.90 -15.01
C TYR A 19 -31.86 -11.50 -16.23
N LEU A 20 -30.63 -12.00 -16.34
CA LEU A 20 -29.82 -11.85 -17.55
C LEU A 20 -30.40 -12.72 -18.67
N PRO A 21 -30.46 -12.20 -19.91
CA PRO A 21 -30.85 -13.00 -21.05
C PRO A 21 -29.90 -14.19 -21.19
N VAL A 22 -30.46 -15.38 -21.49
CA VAL A 22 -29.72 -16.66 -21.63
C VAL A 22 -28.56 -16.54 -22.64
N SER A 23 -28.66 -15.60 -23.57
CA SER A 23 -27.59 -15.16 -24.45
C SER A 23 -27.90 -13.75 -24.99
N PRO A 24 -27.07 -12.74 -24.73
CA PRO A 24 -27.13 -11.47 -25.47
C PRO A 24 -26.45 -11.59 -26.85
N ASN A 25 -25.91 -12.75 -27.23
CA ASN A 25 -25.20 -12.97 -28.49
C ASN A 25 -26.13 -13.24 -29.68
N ARG A 26 -27.44 -12.99 -29.53
CA ARG A 26 -28.38 -13.15 -30.63
C ARG A 26 -28.46 -11.83 -31.38
N PRO A 27 -28.13 -11.80 -32.69
CA PRO A 27 -28.19 -10.55 -33.44
C PRO A 27 -29.63 -10.02 -33.46
N GLU A 28 -29.79 -8.69 -33.53
CA GLU A 28 -31.10 -8.02 -33.55
C GLU A 28 -31.98 -8.47 -34.73
N ARG A 29 -31.38 -9.02 -35.79
CA ARG A 29 -32.05 -9.61 -36.94
C ARG A 29 -31.40 -10.96 -37.30
N ASP A 30 -32.21 -11.95 -37.63
CA ASP A 30 -31.71 -13.22 -38.17
C ASP A 30 -30.92 -12.96 -39.47
N GLY A 31 -29.70 -13.47 -39.52
CA GLY A 31 -28.77 -13.29 -40.64
C GLY A 31 -27.98 -11.98 -40.65
N TYR A 32 -28.16 -11.09 -39.65
CA TYR A 32 -27.32 -9.90 -39.50
C TYR A 32 -26.01 -10.25 -38.79
N ILE A 33 -24.89 -10.03 -39.46
CA ILE A 33 -23.54 -10.15 -38.90
C ILE A 33 -22.96 -8.73 -38.86
N PRO A 34 -22.64 -8.18 -37.67
CA PRO A 34 -22.05 -6.85 -37.55
C PRO A 34 -20.74 -6.73 -38.33
N ASP A 35 -20.44 -5.56 -38.90
CA ASP A 35 -19.22 -5.35 -39.68
C ASP A 35 -17.94 -5.59 -38.84
N GLY A 36 -18.01 -5.38 -37.52
CA GLY A 36 -16.92 -5.69 -36.58
C GLY A 36 -16.84 -7.15 -36.13
N ALA A 37 -17.72 -8.04 -36.59
CA ALA A 37 -17.70 -9.46 -36.25
C ALA A 37 -16.58 -10.23 -37.00
N PHE A 38 -16.05 -9.64 -38.05
CA PHE A 38 -14.92 -10.18 -38.79
C PHE A 38 -13.68 -9.34 -38.50
N SER A 39 -12.63 -10.00 -38.01
CA SER A 39 -11.30 -9.41 -38.03
C SER A 39 -10.84 -9.34 -39.49
N PRO A 40 -10.36 -8.18 -39.99
CA PRO A 40 -9.78 -8.08 -41.32
C PRO A 40 -8.49 -8.91 -41.44
N GLU A 41 -7.85 -9.22 -40.30
CA GLU A 41 -6.64 -10.03 -40.21
C GLU A 41 -6.97 -11.46 -39.80
N MET A 42 -6.28 -12.41 -40.43
CA MET A 42 -6.37 -13.83 -40.08
C MET A 42 -5.75 -14.04 -38.69
N VAL A 43 -6.45 -14.77 -37.82
CA VAL A 43 -5.95 -15.03 -36.45
C VAL A 43 -4.63 -15.77 -36.52
N GLU A 44 -3.57 -15.14 -36.03
CA GLU A 44 -2.26 -15.78 -35.91
C GLU A 44 -2.23 -16.71 -34.71
N TYR A 45 -1.62 -17.89 -34.89
CA TYR A 45 -1.45 -18.84 -33.80
C TYR A 45 -0.43 -18.30 -32.80
N ASN A 46 -0.91 -17.88 -31.63
CA ASN A 46 -0.07 -17.58 -30.49
C ASN A 46 -0.07 -18.77 -29.51
N PRO A 47 1.01 -19.57 -29.42
CA PRO A 47 1.08 -20.69 -28.50
C PRO A 47 1.09 -20.19 -27.04
N TYR A 48 -0.03 -20.35 -26.34
CA TYR A 48 -0.27 -19.80 -25.00
C TYR A 48 0.73 -20.24 -23.90
N ASN A 49 1.54 -21.29 -24.12
CA ASN A 49 2.48 -21.82 -23.11
C ASN A 49 3.89 -22.14 -23.70
N ARG A 50 4.36 -21.42 -24.72
CA ARG A 50 5.70 -21.68 -25.27
C ARG A 50 6.77 -20.87 -24.54
N LEU A 51 7.59 -21.53 -23.72
CA LEU A 51 8.76 -20.93 -23.04
C LEU A 51 9.92 -20.64 -24.00
N SER A 52 10.29 -21.61 -24.84
CA SER A 52 11.31 -21.43 -25.89
C SER A 52 10.99 -22.29 -27.12
N ASN A 53 11.54 -21.93 -28.27
CA ASN A 53 11.54 -22.73 -29.49
C ASN A 53 12.50 -23.94 -29.42
N ASN A 54 13.43 -23.96 -28.46
CA ASN A 54 14.35 -25.07 -28.24
C ASN A 54 13.93 -25.88 -27.01
N ARG A 55 13.72 -27.20 -27.19
CA ARG A 55 13.32 -28.10 -26.10
C ARG A 55 14.30 -28.11 -24.93
N ALA A 56 15.60 -28.08 -25.20
CA ALA A 56 16.62 -28.10 -24.15
C ALA A 56 16.60 -26.81 -23.32
N GLU A 57 16.33 -25.68 -23.96
CA GLU A 57 16.20 -24.39 -23.30
C GLU A 57 14.90 -24.31 -22.51
N ALA A 58 13.78 -24.75 -23.09
CA ALA A 58 12.49 -24.83 -22.40
C ALA A 58 12.58 -25.70 -21.13
N MET A 59 13.29 -26.82 -21.16
CA MET A 59 13.52 -27.66 -19.97
C MET A 59 14.32 -26.93 -18.88
N ARG A 60 15.31 -26.08 -19.25
CA ARG A 60 16.04 -25.27 -18.27
C ARG A 60 15.16 -24.19 -17.66
N MET A 61 14.37 -23.51 -18.49
CA MET A 61 13.40 -22.51 -18.04
C MET A 61 12.40 -23.14 -17.07
N MET A 62 11.87 -24.34 -17.35
CA MET A 62 10.97 -25.03 -16.42
C MET A 62 11.61 -25.30 -15.06
N ALA A 63 12.87 -25.75 -15.03
CA ALA A 63 13.60 -25.98 -13.78
C ALA A 63 13.85 -24.67 -13.00
N GLU A 64 14.09 -23.58 -13.71
CA GLU A 64 14.24 -22.24 -13.11
C GLU A 64 12.92 -21.72 -12.55
N ILE A 65 11.81 -21.91 -13.27
CA ILE A 65 10.45 -21.58 -12.80
C ILE A 65 10.15 -22.32 -11.50
N GLU A 66 10.42 -23.63 -11.44
CA GLU A 66 10.24 -24.42 -10.22
C GLU A 66 11.07 -23.87 -9.06
N SER A 67 12.37 -23.59 -9.30
CA SER A 67 13.26 -23.03 -8.28
C SER A 67 12.80 -21.65 -7.77
N ILE A 68 12.28 -20.78 -8.64
CA ILE A 68 11.75 -19.48 -8.24
C ILE A 68 10.44 -19.66 -7.47
N CYS A 69 9.56 -20.56 -7.93
CA CYS A 69 8.28 -20.82 -7.27
C CYS A 69 8.46 -21.39 -5.85
N GLU A 70 9.52 -22.14 -5.58
CA GLU A 70 9.87 -22.61 -4.22
C GLU A 70 10.24 -21.46 -3.27
N CYS A 71 10.79 -20.36 -3.80
CA CYS A 71 11.10 -19.16 -3.02
C CYS A 71 9.89 -18.23 -2.84
N LEU A 72 8.79 -18.48 -3.55
CA LEU A 72 7.56 -17.69 -3.46
C LEU A 72 6.61 -18.27 -2.40
N PRO A 73 5.63 -17.46 -1.91
CA PRO A 73 4.71 -17.90 -0.86
C PRO A 73 3.81 -19.10 -1.21
N GLY A 74 3.76 -19.50 -2.48
CA GLY A 74 2.91 -20.62 -2.94
C GLY A 74 1.40 -20.35 -2.78
N THR A 75 0.98 -19.08 -2.83
CA THR A 75 -0.43 -18.68 -2.67
C THR A 75 -1.01 -18.07 -3.95
N ASP A 76 -2.25 -18.43 -4.29
CA ASP A 76 -2.97 -17.89 -5.45
C ASP A 76 -3.62 -16.53 -5.12
N CYS A 77 -2.84 -15.60 -4.58
CA CYS A 77 -3.34 -14.32 -4.06
C CYS A 77 -3.63 -13.27 -5.15
N GLY A 78 -2.99 -13.37 -6.32
CA GLY A 78 -3.18 -12.42 -7.42
C GLY A 78 -2.61 -11.01 -7.22
N SER A 79 -1.88 -10.76 -6.12
CA SER A 79 -1.45 -9.40 -5.74
C SER A 79 -0.50 -8.74 -6.73
N CYS A 80 0.36 -9.54 -7.38
CA CYS A 80 1.30 -9.09 -8.42
C CYS A 80 0.71 -9.11 -9.84
N GLY A 81 -0.58 -9.41 -10.00
CA GLY A 81 -1.24 -9.52 -11.31
C GLY A 81 -1.18 -10.91 -11.96
N ALA A 82 -0.28 -11.78 -11.51
CA ALA A 82 -0.25 -13.19 -11.93
C ALA A 82 -1.27 -14.04 -11.14
N PRO A 83 -1.97 -15.01 -11.78
CA PRO A 83 -3.01 -15.81 -11.13
C PRO A 83 -2.47 -16.77 -10.06
N THR A 84 -1.22 -17.21 -10.18
CA THR A 84 -0.54 -18.13 -9.24
C THR A 84 0.94 -17.76 -9.12
N CYS A 85 1.61 -18.20 -8.05
CA CYS A 85 3.07 -18.03 -7.91
C CYS A 85 3.85 -18.71 -9.05
N MET A 86 3.32 -19.82 -9.59
CA MET A 86 3.92 -20.51 -10.74
C MET A 86 3.88 -19.64 -12.01
N ALA A 87 2.74 -19.00 -12.27
CA ALA A 87 2.61 -18.05 -13.39
C ALA A 87 3.54 -16.85 -13.20
N PHE A 88 3.62 -16.32 -11.98
CA PHE A 88 4.56 -15.24 -11.66
C PHE A 88 6.03 -15.65 -11.89
N ALA A 89 6.41 -16.87 -11.47
CA ALA A 89 7.74 -17.42 -11.71
C ALA A 89 8.02 -17.60 -13.22
N GLU A 90 7.03 -18.00 -14.01
CA GLU A 90 7.13 -18.03 -15.47
C GLU A 90 7.38 -16.64 -16.06
N ASP A 91 6.65 -15.62 -15.62
CA ASP A 91 6.81 -14.24 -16.07
C ASP A 91 8.22 -13.71 -15.74
N ILE A 92 8.78 -14.07 -14.58
CA ILE A 92 10.18 -13.74 -14.21
C ILE A 92 11.17 -14.38 -15.17
N VAL A 93 11.03 -15.68 -15.44
CA VAL A 93 11.96 -16.42 -16.33
C VAL A 93 11.86 -15.92 -17.79
N LYS A 94 10.70 -15.42 -18.20
CA LYS A 94 10.53 -14.73 -19.50
C LYS A 94 11.09 -13.31 -19.52
N GLY A 95 11.45 -12.76 -18.36
CA GLY A 95 11.93 -11.38 -18.20
C GLY A 95 10.82 -10.33 -18.31
N GLU A 96 9.55 -10.72 -18.10
CA GLU A 96 8.40 -9.82 -18.11
C GLU A 96 8.26 -9.06 -16.78
N THR A 97 8.76 -9.64 -15.68
CA THR A 97 8.75 -9.08 -14.32
C THR A 97 9.99 -9.50 -13.53
N ASN A 98 10.16 -9.01 -12.30
CA ASN A 98 11.23 -9.36 -11.38
C ASN A 98 10.68 -9.93 -10.06
N ALA A 99 11.52 -10.63 -9.29
CA ALA A 99 11.10 -11.27 -8.04
C ALA A 99 10.63 -10.28 -6.96
N ASP A 100 11.14 -9.04 -6.97
CA ASP A 100 10.84 -8.01 -5.97
C ASP A 100 9.42 -7.43 -6.12
N GLU A 101 8.78 -7.66 -7.27
CA GLU A 101 7.39 -7.26 -7.50
C GLU A 101 6.37 -8.16 -6.76
N CYS A 102 6.83 -9.25 -6.12
CA CYS A 102 5.96 -10.04 -5.26
C CYS A 102 5.62 -9.28 -3.97
N THR A 103 4.46 -8.63 -3.94
CA THR A 103 3.99 -7.84 -2.78
C THR A 103 3.85 -8.66 -1.49
N VAL A 104 3.67 -9.97 -1.61
CA VAL A 104 3.53 -10.88 -0.46
C VAL A 104 4.89 -11.36 0.06
N ASN A 105 5.92 -11.39 -0.80
CA ASN A 105 7.25 -11.90 -0.50
C ASN A 105 8.28 -10.79 -0.25
N MET A 106 7.83 -9.61 0.19
CA MET A 106 8.75 -8.54 0.57
C MET A 106 9.45 -8.91 1.88
N GLU A 107 10.72 -9.30 1.78
CA GLU A 107 11.62 -9.47 2.91
C GLU A 107 12.55 -8.27 3.07
N ALA A 108 12.92 -7.95 4.31
CA ALA A 108 13.91 -6.92 4.63
C ALA A 108 15.04 -7.56 5.42
N VAL A 109 16.22 -7.63 4.82
CA VAL A 109 17.44 -8.08 5.49
C VAL A 109 18.14 -6.87 6.10
N PHE A 110 18.38 -6.91 7.41
CA PHE A 110 19.12 -5.88 8.13
C PHE A 110 20.49 -6.43 8.55
N GLU A 111 21.55 -5.70 8.22
CA GLU A 111 22.88 -5.99 8.73
C GLU A 111 23.11 -5.19 10.02
N PHE A 112 23.52 -5.87 11.08
CA PHE A 112 23.80 -5.27 12.38
C PHE A 112 25.29 -5.37 12.71
N ARG A 113 25.78 -4.44 13.54
CA ARG A 113 27.12 -4.52 14.13
C ARG A 113 27.04 -5.22 15.47
N GLU A 114 28.01 -6.08 15.76
CA GLU A 114 28.14 -6.65 17.10
C GLU A 114 28.47 -5.54 18.10
N GLU A 115 27.73 -5.51 19.21
CA GLU A 115 27.90 -4.58 20.32
C GLU A 115 27.73 -5.35 21.65
N ASP A 116 28.23 -4.79 22.75
CA ASP A 116 28.06 -5.37 24.08
C ASP A 116 26.56 -5.43 24.47
N PRO A 117 26.04 -6.61 24.91
CA PRO A 117 24.62 -6.76 25.24
C PRO A 117 24.13 -5.84 26.36
N LEU A 118 24.99 -5.53 27.34
CA LEU A 118 24.61 -4.68 28.47
C LEU A 118 24.51 -3.23 28.03
N GLU A 119 25.46 -2.72 27.26
CA GLU A 119 25.41 -1.38 26.68
C GLU A 119 24.20 -1.19 25.74
N LEU A 120 23.92 -2.19 24.90
CA LEU A 120 22.75 -2.18 24.01
C LEU A 120 21.44 -2.13 24.81
N ALA A 121 21.30 -2.98 25.84
CA ALA A 121 20.11 -3.01 26.68
C ALA A 121 19.90 -1.67 27.41
N GLN A 122 20.96 -1.07 27.95
CA GLN A 122 20.90 0.24 28.60
C GLN A 122 20.47 1.33 27.61
N ARG A 123 21.00 1.33 26.38
CA ARG A 123 20.63 2.28 25.32
C ARG A 123 19.16 2.11 24.90
N MET A 124 18.69 0.88 24.74
CA MET A 124 17.29 0.58 24.44
C MET A 124 16.37 1.02 25.57
N GLN A 125 16.72 0.74 26.82
CA GLN A 125 15.95 1.16 28.00
C GLN A 125 15.88 2.68 28.10
N LYS A 126 17.00 3.39 27.91
CA LYS A 126 17.03 4.86 27.89
C LYS A 126 16.12 5.43 26.81
N ARG A 127 16.18 4.89 25.57
CA ARG A 127 15.29 5.31 24.47
C ARG A 127 13.82 5.03 24.78
N TRP A 128 13.51 3.89 25.38
CA TRP A 128 12.16 3.53 25.78
C TRP A 128 11.59 4.47 26.84
N ILE A 129 12.37 4.80 27.88
CA ILE A 129 11.97 5.75 28.93
C ILE A 129 11.67 7.12 28.33
N VAL A 130 12.58 7.65 27.50
CA VAL A 130 12.39 8.95 26.84
C VAL A 130 11.14 8.93 25.96
N ARG A 131 10.97 7.90 25.12
CA ARG A 131 9.81 7.76 24.23
C ARG A 131 8.50 7.70 25.01
N LYS A 132 8.45 6.91 26.10
CA LYS A 132 7.26 6.76 26.94
C LYS A 132 6.87 8.06 27.64
N ALA A 133 7.85 8.91 27.96
CA ALA A 133 7.59 10.21 28.57
C ALA A 133 7.06 11.24 27.56
N SER A 134 7.61 11.25 26.34
CA SER A 134 7.43 12.34 25.36
C SER A 134 6.46 12.05 24.20
N GLN A 135 6.13 10.79 23.90
CA GLN A 135 5.28 10.43 22.75
C GLN A 135 3.96 9.76 23.18
N PRO A 136 2.90 9.83 22.35
CA PRO A 136 1.67 9.08 22.58
C PRO A 136 1.94 7.57 22.66
N MET A 137 1.14 6.87 23.45
CA MET A 137 1.29 5.42 23.60
C MET A 137 0.72 4.70 22.37
N GLY A 138 1.32 3.56 22.00
CA GLY A 138 0.99 2.85 20.76
C GLY A 138 -0.44 2.32 20.63
N HIS A 139 -1.24 2.29 21.71
CA HIS A 139 -2.67 1.96 21.62
C HIS A 139 -3.55 3.16 21.25
N GLN A 140 -3.00 4.38 21.26
CA GLN A 140 -3.69 5.59 20.82
C GLN A 140 -3.47 5.74 19.32
N GLY A 141 -4.53 5.99 18.56
CA GLY A 141 -4.40 6.41 17.17
C GLY A 141 -3.59 7.71 17.14
N SER A 142 -2.36 7.64 16.65
CA SER A 142 -1.44 8.76 16.70
C SER A 142 -0.44 8.71 15.55
N GLY A 143 0.01 9.88 15.13
CA GLY A 143 0.94 10.03 14.01
C GLY A 143 1.61 11.38 14.02
N ARG A 144 2.79 11.45 13.40
CA ARG A 144 3.46 12.72 13.14
C ARG A 144 2.75 13.45 12.01
N ILE A 145 2.62 14.77 12.14
CA ILE A 145 1.83 15.59 11.23
C ILE A 145 2.72 16.23 10.17
N PHE A 146 3.85 16.79 10.62
CA PHE A 146 4.73 17.62 9.80
C PHE A 146 6.16 17.12 9.77
N ARG A 147 6.77 17.27 8.59
CA ARG A 147 8.20 17.07 8.39
C ARG A 147 8.97 18.18 9.10
N ASN A 148 10.14 17.85 9.64
CA ASN A 148 11.05 18.87 10.13
C ASN A 148 11.77 19.49 8.92
N SER A 149 11.68 20.80 8.75
CA SER A 149 12.47 21.50 7.74
C SER A 149 13.89 21.72 8.27
N SER A 150 14.90 21.32 7.49
CA SER A 150 16.30 21.60 7.79
C SER A 150 16.67 23.08 7.58
N GLU A 151 15.87 23.82 6.81
CA GLU A 151 16.17 25.19 6.39
C GLU A 151 15.83 26.22 7.47
N SER A 152 14.78 25.99 8.26
CA SER A 152 14.37 26.90 9.33
C SER A 152 15.26 26.79 10.57
N GLY A 153 16.03 25.70 10.74
CA GLY A 153 16.77 25.40 11.97
C GLY A 153 15.89 25.02 13.18
N TRP A 154 14.59 25.35 13.13
CA TRP A 154 13.58 24.98 14.10
C TRP A 154 12.92 23.64 13.77
N SER A 155 12.59 22.86 14.80
CA SER A 155 11.76 21.67 14.65
C SER A 155 10.28 22.05 14.48
N ALA A 156 9.52 21.19 13.79
CA ALA A 156 8.08 21.41 13.64
C ALA A 156 7.36 21.45 15.00
N SER A 157 7.81 20.68 16.01
CA SER A 157 7.20 20.76 17.35
C SER A 157 7.45 22.12 18.01
N GLU A 158 8.64 22.70 17.87
CA GLU A 158 8.93 24.01 18.47
C GLU A 158 8.07 25.10 17.83
N LEU A 159 7.94 25.10 16.50
CA LEU A 159 7.09 26.05 15.78
C LEU A 159 5.63 25.95 16.23
N VAL A 160 5.08 24.72 16.28
CA VAL A 160 3.68 24.49 16.69
C VAL A 160 3.47 24.82 18.18
N ALA A 161 4.46 24.57 19.05
CA ALA A 161 4.38 24.94 20.45
C ALA A 161 4.47 26.46 20.65
N GLN A 162 5.30 27.15 19.88
CA GLN A 162 5.50 28.60 19.95
C GLN A 162 4.23 29.38 19.60
N VAL A 163 3.44 28.88 18.65
CA VAL A 163 2.13 29.46 18.31
C VAL A 163 1.00 29.03 19.26
N GLY A 164 1.32 28.29 20.34
CA GLY A 164 0.34 27.93 21.36
C GLY A 164 -0.69 26.88 20.93
N MET A 165 -0.39 26.09 19.90
CA MET A 165 -1.35 25.11 19.35
C MET A 165 -1.39 23.79 20.13
N ALA A 166 -0.59 23.61 21.18
CA ALA A 166 -0.62 22.41 22.02
C ALA A 166 -2.02 22.14 22.60
N GLY A 167 -2.51 20.91 22.49
CA GLY A 167 -3.84 20.52 22.99
C GLY A 167 -5.01 20.97 22.11
N THR A 168 -4.78 21.74 21.04
CA THR A 168 -5.84 22.17 20.11
C THR A 168 -6.57 20.98 19.54
N ARG A 169 -7.91 21.05 19.53
CA ARG A 169 -8.79 19.96 19.08
C ARG A 169 -9.72 20.44 17.98
N VAL A 170 -9.86 19.61 16.95
CA VAL A 170 -10.88 19.75 15.90
C VAL A 170 -11.54 18.38 15.73
N GLY A 171 -12.85 18.30 16.01
CA GLY A 171 -13.59 17.05 15.96
C GLY A 171 -12.94 15.95 16.84
N GLY A 172 -12.66 14.79 16.24
CA GLY A 172 -11.98 13.69 16.92
C GLY A 172 -10.43 13.75 16.92
N ALA A 173 -9.82 14.78 16.32
CA ALA A 173 -8.35 14.94 16.26
C ALA A 173 -7.86 16.03 17.24
N SER A 174 -6.73 15.80 17.90
CA SER A 174 -6.12 16.79 18.81
C SER A 174 -4.60 16.74 18.80
N ILE A 175 -3.95 17.88 19.08
CA ILE A 175 -2.50 17.98 19.17
C ILE A 175 -2.02 17.46 20.53
N PHE A 176 -1.02 16.59 20.52
CA PHE A 176 -0.46 16.03 21.75
C PHE A 176 0.30 17.08 22.55
N GLU A 177 -0.12 17.30 23.79
CA GLU A 177 0.41 18.38 24.63
C GLU A 177 1.91 18.25 24.93
N ARG A 178 2.41 17.03 25.12
CA ARG A 178 3.83 16.80 25.46
C ARG A 178 4.76 16.87 24.25
N HIS A 179 4.22 16.71 23.04
CA HIS A 179 4.98 16.78 21.79
C HIS A 179 4.07 17.18 20.64
N THR A 180 4.05 18.48 20.37
CA THR A 180 3.10 19.17 19.47
C THR A 180 3.16 18.78 17.99
N ASN A 181 4.19 18.04 17.56
CA ASN A 181 4.22 17.42 16.22
C ASN A 181 3.49 16.06 16.13
N TYR A 182 2.73 15.66 17.15
CA TYR A 182 1.88 14.47 17.11
C TYR A 182 0.40 14.85 17.19
N ILE A 183 -0.42 14.23 16.34
CA ILE A 183 -1.87 14.17 16.52
C ILE A 183 -2.22 12.91 17.31
N VAL A 184 -3.21 13.04 18.19
CA VAL A 184 -3.91 11.94 18.85
C VAL A 184 -5.38 11.98 18.41
N THR A 185 -5.90 10.82 18.00
CA THR A 185 -7.27 10.66 17.50
C THR A 185 -8.14 9.87 18.47
N THR A 186 -9.42 10.23 18.57
CA THR A 186 -10.44 9.39 19.21
C THR A 186 -11.03 8.38 18.20
N PRO A 187 -11.74 7.33 18.67
CA PRO A 187 -12.37 6.35 17.78
C PRO A 187 -13.37 6.95 16.78
N GLU A 188 -13.96 8.11 17.07
CA GLU A 188 -14.92 8.83 16.24
C GLU A 188 -14.26 9.82 15.26
N CYS A 189 -12.93 9.87 15.23
CA CYS A 189 -12.18 10.81 14.40
C CYS A 189 -12.38 10.54 12.91
N THR A 190 -12.72 11.59 12.16
CA THR A 190 -12.80 11.51 10.69
C THR A 190 -11.50 11.99 10.04
N PRO A 191 -11.14 11.53 8.83
CA PRO A 191 -9.99 12.06 8.10
C PRO A 191 -10.06 13.58 7.89
N ASN A 192 -11.27 14.12 7.74
CA ASN A 192 -11.48 15.56 7.59
C ASN A 192 -11.11 16.34 8.86
N ASP A 193 -11.31 15.77 10.05
CA ASP A 193 -10.88 16.39 11.31
C ASP A 193 -9.37 16.56 11.38
N ILE A 194 -8.62 15.53 10.93
CA ILE A 194 -7.16 15.55 10.86
C ILE A 194 -6.68 16.63 9.88
N LEU A 195 -7.26 16.67 8.68
CA LEU A 195 -6.88 17.66 7.66
C LEU A 195 -7.22 19.09 8.07
N ARG A 196 -8.37 19.31 8.71
CA ARG A 196 -8.76 20.63 9.23
C ARG A 196 -7.83 21.08 10.36
N LEU A 197 -7.47 20.18 11.28
CA LEU A 197 -6.51 20.48 12.33
C LEU A 197 -5.13 20.81 11.74
N ALA A 198 -4.67 20.03 10.76
CA ALA A 198 -3.39 20.25 10.12
C ALA A 198 -3.32 21.60 9.39
N ARG A 199 -4.36 21.97 8.63
CA ARG A 199 -4.46 23.28 7.97
C ARG A 199 -4.45 24.44 8.97
N LEU A 200 -5.24 24.32 10.04
CA LEU A 200 -5.28 25.33 11.10
C LEU A 200 -3.89 25.57 11.69
N VAL A 201 -3.13 24.50 11.93
CA VAL A 201 -1.75 24.62 12.43
C VAL A 201 -0.83 25.27 11.40
N GLN A 202 -0.92 24.88 10.12
CA GLN A 202 -0.12 25.48 9.05
C GLN A 202 -0.39 26.98 8.92
N GLU A 203 -1.66 27.40 8.94
CA GLU A 203 -2.07 28.81 8.90
C GLU A 203 -1.48 29.58 10.08
N GLN A 204 -1.64 29.08 11.31
CA GLN A 204 -1.14 29.75 12.50
C GLN A 204 0.39 29.85 12.53
N VAL A 205 1.10 28.79 12.14
CA VAL A 205 2.57 28.81 12.09
C VAL A 205 3.06 29.76 11.01
N LEU A 206 2.44 29.76 9.83
CA LEU A 206 2.80 30.67 8.74
C LEU A 206 2.59 32.13 9.13
N GLU A 207 1.44 32.46 9.73
CA GLU A 207 1.11 33.83 10.16
C GLU A 207 2.08 34.37 11.22
N HIS A 208 2.49 33.55 12.19
CA HIS A 208 3.30 34.01 13.33
C HIS A 208 4.81 33.91 13.11
N THR A 209 5.26 32.92 12.33
CA THR A 209 6.69 32.62 12.17
C THR A 209 7.19 32.88 10.75
N GLY A 210 6.29 32.99 9.76
CA GLY A 210 6.64 33.07 8.35
C GLY A 210 7.16 31.75 7.76
N VAL A 211 7.15 30.65 8.53
CA VAL A 211 7.62 29.33 8.09
C VAL A 211 6.43 28.50 7.60
N GLU A 212 6.57 27.91 6.41
CA GLU A 212 5.60 26.96 5.86
C GLU A 212 5.92 25.53 6.33
N LEU A 213 4.96 24.88 6.98
CA LEU A 213 5.10 23.49 7.42
C LEU A 213 4.62 22.52 6.33
N ALA A 214 5.48 21.58 5.93
CA ALA A 214 5.13 20.52 5.01
C ALA A 214 4.55 19.30 5.74
N LEU A 215 3.45 18.74 5.24
CA LEU A 215 2.85 17.52 5.78
C LEU A 215 3.80 16.31 5.61
N GLU A 216 3.80 15.43 6.61
CA GLU A 216 4.41 14.09 6.58
C GLU A 216 3.38 13.01 6.18
N LEU A 217 2.08 13.31 6.33
CA LEU A 217 0.99 12.40 6.00
C LEU A 217 0.78 12.31 4.49
N GLU A 218 0.67 11.08 3.97
CA GLU A 218 0.23 10.81 2.60
C GLU A 218 -1.30 10.61 2.58
N VAL A 219 -1.98 11.36 1.71
CA VAL A 219 -3.43 11.31 1.53
C VAL A 219 -3.70 10.64 0.19
N TRP A 220 -4.44 9.52 0.22
CA TRP A 220 -4.76 8.69 -0.95
C TRP A 220 -6.26 8.78 -1.28
#